data_AF-A0AA90YJ20-F1
#
_entry.id   AF-A0AA90YJ20-F1
#
_cell.length_a   1.000
_cell.length_b   1.000
_cell.length_c   1.000
_cell.angle_alpha   90.00
_cell.angle_beta   90.00
_cell.angle_gamma   90.00
#
_symmetry.space_group_name_H-M   'P 1'
#
loop_
_entity.id
_entity.type
_entity.pdbx_description
1 polymer ?
#
loop_
_entity_poly.entity_id
_entity_poly.type
_entity_poly.pdbx_seq_one_letter_code
_entity_poly.pdbx_strand_id
1 'polypeptide(L)'
;MKTIKLTAAHRGNNSTTFTGRPQGKSVRVALNLSQEDKKEEDVIIEIPKGTTSFNPSFYLGLFYDSILALKGVDNFKKKYQIRFADQDRELVALLEEDIEDCERQAANEYFRKQK
;
A
#
# COMPACT_ATOMS: atom_id res chain seq x y z
N MET A 1 -11.12 13.45 4.55
CA MET A 1 -10.58 12.11 4.28
C MET A 1 -10.71 11.86 2.79
N LYS A 2 -9.60 11.63 2.10
CA LYS A 2 -9.52 11.52 0.65
C LYS A 2 -9.34 10.08 0.24
N THR A 3 -10.01 9.63 -0.82
CA THR A 3 -9.82 8.28 -1.37
C THR A 3 -8.93 8.32 -2.60
N ILE A 4 -7.89 7.50 -2.61
CA ILE A 4 -7.01 7.23 -3.74
C ILE A 4 -7.23 5.78 -4.17
N LYS A 5 -7.63 5.59 -5.42
CA LYS A 5 -7.93 4.26 -5.95
C LYS A 5 -6.72 3.68 -6.66
N LEU A 6 -6.31 2.48 -6.26
CA LEU A 6 -5.49 1.65 -7.13
C LEU A 6 -6.38 1.11 -8.26
N THR A 7 -5.78 0.84 -9.42
CA THR A 7 -6.51 0.34 -10.59
C THR A 7 -5.86 -0.94 -11.11
N ALA A 8 -6.55 -1.68 -11.96
CA ALA A 8 -5.99 -2.87 -12.60
C ALA A 8 -4.70 -2.55 -13.39
N ALA A 9 -4.58 -1.34 -13.96
CA ALA A 9 -3.38 -0.90 -14.68
C ALA A 9 -2.13 -0.86 -13.78
N HIS A 10 -2.30 -0.76 -12.47
CA HIS A 10 -1.19 -0.75 -11.50
C HIS A 10 -0.68 -2.16 -11.15
N ARG A 11 -1.37 -3.24 -11.57
CA ARG A 11 -1.00 -4.64 -11.27
C ARG A 11 0.00 -5.24 -12.28
N GLY A 12 0.26 -4.54 -13.39
CA GLY A 12 0.98 -5.08 -14.54
C GLY A 12 0.05 -5.76 -15.56
N ASN A 13 0.57 -6.05 -16.76
CA ASN A 13 -0.23 -6.58 -17.87
C ASN A 13 -0.89 -7.91 -17.51
N ASN A 14 -2.21 -8.00 -17.66
CA ASN A 14 -3.03 -9.19 -17.38
C ASN A 14 -2.82 -9.80 -15.99
N SER A 15 -2.40 -9.00 -15.01
CA SER A 15 -2.15 -9.45 -13.65
C SER A 15 -3.30 -9.10 -12.71
N THR A 16 -3.61 -10.02 -11.81
CA THR A 16 -4.50 -9.81 -10.67
C THR A 16 -3.73 -9.51 -9.38
N THR A 17 -2.40 -9.45 -9.44
CA THR A 17 -1.52 -9.32 -8.27
C THR A 17 -0.72 -8.02 -8.33
N PHE A 18 -0.57 -7.35 -7.19
CA PHE A 18 0.35 -6.23 -7.04
C PHE A 18 1.74 -6.75 -6.65
N THR A 19 2.72 -6.65 -7.55
CA THR A 19 4.07 -7.18 -7.30
C THR A 19 5.17 -6.28 -7.85
N GLY A 20 6.35 -6.40 -7.24
CA GLY A 20 7.58 -5.72 -7.64
C GLY A 20 7.75 -4.32 -7.06
N ARG A 21 8.92 -4.08 -6.46
CA ARG A 21 9.28 -2.79 -5.85
C ARG A 21 9.37 -1.64 -6.86
N PRO A 22 9.93 -1.83 -8.08
CA PRO A 22 9.92 -0.79 -9.12
C PRO A 22 8.50 -0.38 -9.55
N GLN A 23 7.58 -1.33 -9.64
CA GLN A 23 6.17 -1.09 -9.98
C GLN A 23 5.49 -0.28 -8.88
N GLY A 24 5.68 -0.67 -7.61
CA GLY A 24 5.18 0.08 -6.46
C GLY A 24 5.68 1.53 -6.44
N LYS A 25 6.97 1.74 -6.71
CA LYS A 25 7.57 3.10 -6.82
C LYS A 25 6.98 3.90 -7.98
N SER A 26 6.74 3.27 -9.12
CA SER A 26 6.15 3.93 -10.29
C SER A 26 4.71 4.39 -9.99
N VAL A 27 3.93 3.53 -9.34
CA VAL A 27 2.56 3.85 -8.91
C VAL A 27 2.57 4.95 -7.84
N ARG A 28 3.53 4.93 -6.91
CA ARG A 28 3.72 6.00 -5.92
C ARG A 28 3.86 7.37 -6.57
N VAL A 29 4.68 7.46 -7.61
CA VAL A 29 4.90 8.71 -8.36
C VAL A 29 3.62 9.11 -9.09
N ALA A 30 2.95 8.17 -9.78
CA ALA A 30 1.71 8.45 -10.51
C ALA A 30 0.59 8.96 -9.58
N LEU A 31 0.52 8.45 -8.35
CA LEU A 31 -0.46 8.87 -7.34
C LEU A 31 -0.02 10.08 -6.51
N ASN A 32 1.21 10.56 -6.74
CA ASN A 32 1.81 11.69 -6.06
C ASN A 32 1.79 11.58 -4.52
N LEU A 33 2.00 10.37 -3.98
CA LEU A 33 1.87 10.11 -2.54
C LEU A 33 2.83 10.94 -1.69
N SER A 34 3.99 11.33 -2.24
CA SER A 34 4.94 12.21 -1.56
C SER A 34 4.35 13.60 -1.21
N GLN A 35 3.34 14.07 -1.94
CA GLN A 35 2.62 15.30 -1.59
C GLN A 35 1.53 15.01 -0.57
N GLU A 36 0.85 13.87 -0.67
CA GLU A 36 -0.16 13.45 0.30
C GLU A 36 0.44 13.27 1.69
N ASP A 37 1.67 12.75 1.78
CA ASP A 37 2.41 12.59 3.05
C ASP A 37 2.54 13.90 3.85
N LYS A 38 2.59 15.05 3.16
CA LYS A 38 2.76 16.38 3.76
C LYS A 38 1.44 17.04 4.18
N LYS A 39 0.31 16.55 3.69
CA LYS A 39 -1.01 17.10 4.03
C LYS A 39 -1.47 16.57 5.39
N GLU A 40 -2.33 17.30 6.07
CA GLU A 40 -2.93 16.81 7.33
C GLU A 40 -4.09 15.83 7.09
N GLU A 41 -4.62 15.78 5.87
CA GLU A 41 -5.76 14.93 5.54
C GLU A 41 -5.40 13.43 5.52
N ASP A 42 -6.26 12.64 6.17
CA ASP A 42 -6.24 11.18 6.10
C ASP A 42 -6.62 10.65 4.71
N VAL A 43 -5.99 9.56 4.32
CA VAL A 43 -6.11 8.97 2.99
C VAL A 43 -6.62 7.53 3.09
N ILE A 44 -7.62 7.20 2.28
CA ILE A 44 -8.03 5.82 2.02
C ILE A 44 -7.33 5.36 0.75
N ILE A 45 -6.58 4.26 0.82
CA ILE A 45 -6.14 3.52 -0.35
C ILE A 45 -7.16 2.43 -0.65
N GLU A 46 -7.83 2.53 -1.79
CA GLU A 46 -8.78 1.50 -2.25
C GLU A 46 -8.10 0.52 -3.20
N ILE A 47 -8.03 -0.75 -2.79
CA ILE A 47 -7.55 -1.86 -3.60
C ILE A 47 -8.69 -2.32 -4.54
N PRO A 48 -8.47 -2.36 -5.87
CA PRO A 48 -9.51 -2.63 -6.86
C PRO A 48 -10.02 -4.07 -6.81
N LYS A 49 -11.25 -4.30 -7.32
CA LYS A 49 -11.88 -5.62 -7.45
C LYS A 49 -11.04 -6.61 -8.27
N GLY A 50 -11.12 -7.89 -7.95
CA GLY A 50 -10.36 -8.96 -8.61
C GLY A 50 -8.85 -8.86 -8.35
N THR A 51 -8.44 -8.28 -7.22
CA THR A 51 -7.06 -8.39 -6.74
C THR A 51 -6.93 -9.74 -6.04
N THR A 52 -5.97 -10.57 -6.42
CA THR A 52 -5.78 -11.90 -5.81
C THR A 52 -4.63 -11.96 -4.82
N SER A 53 -3.70 -11.00 -4.87
CA SER A 53 -2.62 -10.88 -3.87
C SER A 53 -1.99 -9.48 -3.89
N PHE A 54 -1.42 -9.08 -2.75
CA PHE A 54 -0.65 -7.86 -2.56
C PHE A 54 0.74 -8.16 -1.99
N ASN A 55 1.77 -8.14 -2.84
CA ASN A 55 3.11 -8.58 -2.43
C ASN A 55 3.86 -7.51 -1.61
N PRO A 56 4.64 -7.92 -0.58
CA PRO A 56 5.47 -7.02 0.22
C PRO A 56 6.43 -6.14 -0.59
N SER A 57 6.99 -6.65 -1.69
CA SER A 57 7.88 -5.86 -2.55
C SER A 57 7.16 -4.65 -3.17
N PHE A 58 5.92 -4.85 -3.63
CA PHE A 58 5.11 -3.76 -4.18
C PHE A 58 4.71 -2.77 -3.08
N TYR A 59 4.25 -3.29 -1.94
CA TYR A 59 3.91 -2.47 -0.77
C TYR A 59 5.07 -1.56 -0.34
N LEU A 60 6.27 -2.12 -0.21
CA LEU A 60 7.48 -1.35 0.12
C LEU A 60 7.87 -0.37 -0.97
N GLY A 61 7.58 -0.66 -2.24
CA GLY A 61 7.76 0.30 -3.33
C GLY A 61 6.80 1.48 -3.23
N LEU A 62 5.54 1.20 -2.86
CA LEU A 62 4.46 2.17 -2.84
C LEU A 62 4.49 3.06 -1.58
N PHE A 63 4.68 2.46 -0.41
CA PHE A 63 4.43 3.11 0.89
C PHE A 63 5.66 3.32 1.76
N TYR A 64 6.81 2.70 1.48
CA TYR A 64 7.95 2.79 2.41
C TYR A 64 8.44 4.22 2.64
N ASP A 65 8.44 5.06 1.59
CA ASP A 65 8.79 6.48 1.74
C ASP A 65 7.76 7.25 2.58
N SER A 66 6.47 6.90 2.51
CA SER A 66 5.43 7.44 3.41
C SER A 66 5.68 7.00 4.85
N ILE A 67 6.07 5.74 5.07
CA ILE A 67 6.41 5.21 6.40
C ILE A 67 7.63 5.96 6.97
N LEU A 68 8.63 6.27 6.15
CA LEU A 68 9.76 7.11 6.56
C LEU A 68 9.31 8.54 6.89
N ALA A 69 8.54 9.17 6.01
CA ALA A 69 8.06 10.54 6.19
C ALA A 69 7.18 10.72 7.44
N LEU A 70 6.37 9.71 7.74
CA LEU A 70 5.47 9.67 8.89
C LEU A 70 6.12 9.08 10.15
N LYS A 71 7.42 8.73 10.08
CA LYS A 71 8.22 8.24 11.21
C LYS A 71 7.71 6.92 11.81
N GLY A 72 7.30 5.98 10.97
CA GLY A 72 6.99 4.60 11.35
C GLY A 72 5.64 4.09 10.86
N VAL A 73 5.46 2.77 10.93
CA VAL A 73 4.26 2.08 10.44
C VAL A 73 3.01 2.49 11.24
N ASP A 74 3.12 2.71 12.54
CA ASP A 74 1.97 3.11 13.37
C ASP A 74 1.38 4.45 12.94
N ASN A 75 2.23 5.43 12.64
CA ASN A 75 1.79 6.74 12.15
C ASN A 75 1.30 6.67 10.70
N PHE A 76 1.92 5.80 9.88
CA PHE A 76 1.41 5.50 8.55
C PHE A 76 -0.02 4.95 8.63
N LYS A 77 -0.28 3.95 9.48
CA LYS A 77 -1.61 3.34 9.64
C LYS A 77 -2.66 4.27 10.22
N LYS A 78 -2.28 5.34 10.95
CA LYS A 78 -3.24 6.37 11.36
C LYS A 78 -3.73 7.18 10.17
N LYS A 79 -2.78 7.59 9.31
CA LYS A 79 -3.06 8.45 8.15
C LYS A 79 -3.60 7.71 6.94
N TYR A 80 -3.05 6.54 6.61
CA TYR A 80 -3.39 5.74 5.45
C TYR A 80 -4.19 4.51 5.88
N GLN A 81 -5.46 4.48 5.49
CA GLN A 81 -6.36 3.34 5.70
C GLN A 81 -6.48 2.54 4.41
N ILE A 82 -6.27 1.23 4.46
CA ILE A 82 -6.45 0.35 3.30
C ILE A 82 -7.89 -0.18 3.30
N ARG A 83 -8.54 -0.13 2.15
CA ARG A 83 -9.87 -0.69 1.92
C ARG A 83 -9.89 -1.52 0.64
N PHE A 84 -10.78 -2.50 0.59
CA PHE A 84 -10.95 -3.36 -0.56
C PHE A 84 -12.27 -3.03 -1.26
N ALA A 85 -12.22 -2.87 -2.57
CA ALA A 85 -13.42 -2.65 -3.38
C ALA A 85 -14.21 -3.95 -3.64
N ASP A 86 -13.60 -5.11 -3.38
CA ASP A 86 -14.21 -6.41 -3.59
C ASP A 86 -15.27 -6.75 -2.53
N GLN A 87 -16.26 -7.55 -2.92
CA GLN A 87 -17.33 -8.02 -2.04
C GLN A 87 -17.17 -9.51 -1.70
N ASP A 88 -16.25 -10.20 -2.38
CA ASP A 88 -15.87 -11.57 -2.04
C ASP A 88 -15.12 -11.58 -0.71
N ARG A 89 -15.76 -12.15 0.32
CA ARG A 89 -15.21 -12.18 1.68
C ARG A 89 -13.99 -13.07 1.82
N GLU A 90 -13.90 -14.15 1.06
CA GLU A 90 -12.75 -15.06 1.12
C GLU A 90 -11.53 -14.38 0.50
N LEU A 91 -11.72 -13.73 -0.65
CA LEU A 91 -10.69 -12.95 -1.30
C LEU A 91 -10.23 -11.78 -0.44
N VAL A 92 -11.16 -11.05 0.18
CA VAL A 92 -10.84 -9.91 1.05
C VAL A 92 -10.05 -10.37 2.27
N ALA A 93 -10.43 -11.49 2.91
CA ALA A 93 -9.70 -12.02 4.06
C ALA A 93 -8.25 -12.38 3.71
N LEU A 94 -8.01 -13.01 2.55
CA LEU A 94 -6.65 -13.30 2.07
C LEU A 94 -5.84 -12.01 1.81
N LEU A 95 -6.48 -10.98 1.26
CA LEU A 95 -5.82 -9.70 1.05
C LEU A 95 -5.53 -8.95 2.36
N GLU A 96 -6.38 -9.09 3.37
CA GLU A 96 -6.11 -8.56 4.72
C GLU A 96 -4.86 -9.20 5.31
N GLU A 97 -4.72 -10.53 5.23
CA GLU A 97 -3.52 -11.26 5.66
C GLU A 97 -2.26 -10.79 4.89
N ASP A 98 -2.36 -10.64 3.56
CA ASP A 98 -1.27 -10.10 2.72
C ASP A 98 -0.83 -8.71 3.19
N ILE A 99 -1.79 -7.83 3.53
CA ILE A 99 -1.49 -6.47 4.00
C ILE A 99 -0.86 -6.47 5.40
N GLU A 100 -1.33 -7.31 6.32
CA GLU A 100 -0.71 -7.44 7.64
C GLU A 100 0.74 -7.91 7.55
N ASP A 101 1.01 -8.89 6.67
CA ASP A 101 2.34 -9.38 6.40
C ASP A 101 3.24 -8.30 5.77
N CYS A 102 2.69 -7.49 4.86
CA CYS A 102 3.37 -6.34 4.28
C CYS A 102 3.75 -5.30 5.35
N GLU A 103 2.81 -4.95 6.24
CA GLU A 103 3.03 -4.01 7.35
C GLU A 103 4.12 -4.50 8.30
N ARG A 104 4.10 -5.79 8.65
CA ARG A 104 5.13 -6.43 9.48
C ARG A 104 6.52 -6.34 8.84
N GLN A 105 6.62 -6.60 7.53
CA GLN A 105 7.88 -6.48 6.81
C GLN A 105 8.37 -5.03 6.73
N ALA A 106 7.46 -4.08 6.49
CA ALA A 106 7.80 -2.67 6.45
C ALA A 106 8.26 -2.14 7.82
N ALA A 107 7.64 -2.59 8.91
CA ALA A 107 8.08 -2.29 10.26
C ALA A 107 9.50 -2.82 10.50
N ASN A 108 9.77 -4.07 10.14
CA ASN A 108 11.09 -4.67 10.25
C ASN A 108 12.15 -3.92 9.42
N GLU A 109 11.85 -3.54 8.17
CA GLU A 109 12.77 -2.75 7.34
C GLU A 109 12.99 -1.35 7.94
N TYR A 110 11.95 -0.72 8.49
CA TYR A 110 12.07 0.57 9.17
C TYR A 110 13.00 0.46 10.38
N PHE A 111 12.75 -0.47 11.32
CA PHE A 111 13.57 -0.64 12.52
C PHE A 111 15.03 -0.98 12.22
N ARG A 112 15.30 -1.79 11.18
CA ARG A 112 16.67 -2.14 10.77
C ARG A 112 17.47 -0.95 10.26
N LYS A 113 16.83 0.05 9.65
CA LYS A 113 17.50 1.26 9.13
C LYS A 113 17.64 2.40 10.14
N GLN A 114 17.01 2.29 11.31
CA GLN A 114 17.19 3.24 12.41
C GLN A 114 18.37 2.89 13.33
N LYS A 115 18.99 1.71 13.11
CA LYS A 115 20.23 1.29 13.77
C LYS A 115 21.43 1.75 12.96
#